data_AF-A0A2M9LY57-F1
#
_entry.id   AF-A0A2M9LY57-F1
#
_cell.length_a   1.000
_cell.length_b   1.000
_cell.length_c   1.000
_cell.angle_alpha   90.00
_cell.angle_beta   90.00
_cell.angle_gamma   90.00
#
_symmetry.space_group_name_H-M   'P 1'
#
loop_
_entity.id
_entity.type
_entity.pdbx_description
1 polymer ?
#
loop_
_entity_poly.entity_id
_entity_poly.type
_entity_poly.pdbx_seq_one_letter_code
_entity_poly.pdbx_strand_id
1 'polypeptide(L)' 'MCPRVRLTLHDGTERDYLLDGPSSCPRPRGPHATYEQRVHLAYVLARQGHDTCWLARFADLPLPAAERVTEAAARADRT' A
#
# COMPACT_ATOMS: atom_id res chain seq x y z
N MET A 1 9.74 9.47 7.96
CA MET A 1 8.56 8.74 8.49
C MET A 1 8.26 7.65 7.49
N CYS A 2 7.90 6.43 7.92
CA CYS A 2 7.56 5.36 6.98
C CYS A 2 6.18 5.63 6.36
N PRO A 3 6.05 5.68 5.02
CA PRO A 3 4.78 5.87 4.36
C PRO A 3 3.86 4.68 4.68
N ARG A 4 2.62 5.00 4.99
CA ARG A 4 1.59 4.02 5.36
C ARG A 4 0.24 4.45 4.81
N VAL A 5 -0.65 3.50 4.63
CA VAL A 5 -2.02 3.75 4.17
C VAL A 5 -3.00 2.89 4.97
N ARG A 6 -4.14 3.48 5.31
CA ARG A 6 -5.23 2.81 6.00
C ARG A 6 -6.07 2.04 4.98
N LEU A 7 -6.09 0.71 5.05
CA LEU A 7 -6.79 -0.15 4.10
C LEU A 7 -7.62 -1.22 4.81
N THR A 8 -8.61 -1.72 4.08
CA THR A 8 -9.34 -2.95 4.41
C THR A 8 -9.03 -3.97 3.33
N LEU A 9 -8.45 -5.11 3.71
CA LEU A 9 -8.19 -6.23 2.79
C LEU A 9 -9.35 -7.24 2.84
N HIS A 10 -9.17 -8.42 2.24
CA HIS A 10 -10.20 -9.46 2.16
C HIS A 10 -10.69 -9.98 3.52
N ASP A 11 -9.92 -9.80 4.59
CA ASP A 11 -10.34 -10.16 5.95
C ASP A 11 -11.26 -9.12 6.59
N GLY A 12 -11.61 -8.04 5.87
CA GLY A 12 -12.60 -7.05 6.30
C GLY A 12 -12.13 -6.12 7.43
N THR A 13 -10.91 -6.29 7.92
CA THR A 13 -10.37 -5.47 9.02
C THR A 13 -9.65 -4.24 8.48
N GLU A 14 -10.07 -3.06 8.91
CA GLU A 14 -9.36 -1.82 8.59
C GLU A 14 -8.11 -1.67 9.49
N ARG A 15 -6.93 -1.48 8.90
CA ARG A 15 -5.67 -1.22 9.61
C ARG A 15 -4.68 -0.44 8.76
N ASP A 16 -3.64 0.07 9.41
CA ASP A 16 -2.55 0.74 8.70
C ASP A 16 -1.61 -0.29 8.07
N TYR A 17 -1.27 -0.09 6.80
CA TYR A 17 -0.30 -0.89 6.08
C TYR A 17 0.90 -0.07 5.66
N LEU A 18 2.09 -0.62 5.83
CA LEU A 18 3.34 -0.01 5.37
C LEU A 18 3.43 -0.10 3.83
N LEU A 19 3.83 1.01 3.22
CA LEU A 19 4.00 1.13 1.77
C LEU A 19 5.42 0.82 1.32
N ASP A 20 6.42 1.06 2.18
CA ASP A 20 7.82 0.73 1.93
C ASP A 20 8.23 -0.62 2.54
N GLY A 21 9.25 -1.24 1.94
CA GLY A 21 9.81 -2.49 2.41
C GLY A 21 10.52 -2.39 3.77
N PRO A 22 10.67 -3.51 4.49
CA PRO A 22 11.29 -3.55 5.82
C PRO A 22 12.75 -3.08 5.85
N SER A 23 13.46 -3.15 4.71
CA SER A 23 14.83 -2.62 4.56
C SER A 23 14.89 -1.10 4.52
N SER A 24 13.88 -0.44 3.96
CA SER A 24 13.77 1.02 3.88
C SER A 24 13.18 1.63 5.16
N CYS A 25 12.49 0.79 5.95
CA CYS A 25 11.83 1.14 7.19
C CYS A 25 12.30 0.25 8.35
N PRO A 26 13.55 0.41 8.82
CA PRO A 26 14.18 -0.53 9.76
C PRO A 26 13.51 -0.61 11.13
N ARG A 27 12.60 0.31 11.48
CA ARG A 27 11.73 0.23 12.66
C ARG A 27 10.43 0.99 12.38
N PRO A 28 9.27 0.34 12.17
CA PRO A 28 8.00 1.02 12.34
C PRO A 28 7.90 1.40 13.82
N ARG A 29 8.32 2.62 14.19
CA ARG A 29 8.07 3.18 15.51
C ARG A 29 6.56 3.46 15.60
N GLY A 30 5.79 2.42 15.93
CA GLY A 30 4.35 2.48 16.11
C GLY A 30 3.72 1.09 16.05
N PRO A 31 3.03 0.61 17.10
CA PRO A 31 2.44 -0.74 17.17
C PRO A 31 1.21 -0.96 16.26
N HIS A 32 1.02 -0.16 15.21
CA HIS A 32 -0.25 -0.10 14.48
C HIS A 32 -0.16 -0.36 12.97
N ALA A 33 1.04 -0.35 12.38
CA ALA A 33 1.21 -0.51 10.93
C ALA A 33 1.78 -1.89 10.60
N THR A 34 1.05 -2.65 9.78
CA THR A 34 1.41 -4.00 9.33
C THR A 34 2.13 -3.93 7.99
N TYR A 35 3.19 -4.73 7.82
CA TYR A 35 3.76 -4.94 6.49
C TYR A 35 3.00 -6.09 5.80
N GLU A 36 2.51 -5.84 4.59
CA GLU A 36 1.87 -6.84 3.74
C GLU A 36 2.49 -6.77 2.34
N GLN A 37 3.05 -7.88 1.86
CA GLN A 37 3.81 -7.91 0.62
C GLN A 37 2.99 -7.49 -0.60
N ARG A 38 1.70 -7.89 -0.66
CA ARG A 38 0.77 -7.50 -1.73
C ARG A 38 0.53 -6.00 -1.79
N VAL A 39 0.38 -5.35 -0.63
CA VAL A 39 0.21 -3.90 -0.54
C VAL A 39 1.48 -3.17 -0.99
N HIS A 40 2.65 -3.64 -0.54
CA HIS A 40 3.93 -3.08 -0.98
C HIS A 40 4.13 -3.21 -2.49
N LEU A 41 3.87 -4.40 -3.06
CA LEU A 41 3.97 -4.65 -4.49
C LEU A 41 3.03 -3.73 -5.29
N ALA A 42 1.76 -3.62 -4.89
CA ALA A 42 0.81 -2.75 -5.55
C ALA A 42 1.24 -1.28 -5.52
N TYR A 43 1.83 -0.82 -4.42
CA TYR A 43 2.36 0.54 -4.29
C TYR A 43 3.52 0.81 -5.24
N VAL A 44 4.49 -0.10 -5.31
CA VAL A 44 5.63 0.02 -6.23
C VAL A 44 5.16 0.10 -7.69
N LEU A 45 4.19 -0.73 -8.07
CA LEU A 45 3.63 -0.74 -9.42
C LEU A 45 2.75 0.49 -9.70
N ALA A 46 1.98 0.96 -8.72
CA ALA A 46 1.21 2.19 -8.86
C ALA A 46 2.10 3.41 -9.15
N ARG A 47 3.27 3.50 -8.48
CA ARG A 47 4.29 4.54 -8.75
C ARG A 47 4.90 4.45 -10.15
N GLN A 48 4.81 3.30 -10.82
CA GLN A 48 5.24 3.12 -12.21
C GLN A 48 4.13 3.46 -13.21
N GLY A 49 2.94 3.86 -12.74
CA GLY A 49 1.82 4.27 -13.60
C GLY A 49 0.88 3.13 -14.02
N HIS A 50 0.93 1.98 -13.32
CA HIS A 50 0.02 0.87 -13.62
C HIS A 50 -1.44 1.17 -13.23
N ASP A 51 -2.38 0.67 -14.05
CA ASP A 51 -3.82 0.84 -13.86
C ASP A 51 -4.34 0.20 -12.56
N THR A 52 -5.21 0.91 -11.84
CA THR A 52 -5.76 0.48 -10.55
C THR A 52 -6.57 -0.81 -10.62
N CYS A 53 -7.39 -1.00 -11.65
CA CYS A 53 -8.19 -2.22 -11.82
C CYS A 53 -7.31 -3.44 -12.15
N TRP A 54 -6.23 -3.22 -12.90
CA TRP A 54 -5.20 -4.23 -13.12
C TRP A 54 -4.46 -4.55 -11.81
N LEU A 55 -4.06 -3.54 -11.04
CA LEU A 55 -3.38 -3.72 -9.74
C LEU A 55 -4.22 -4.52 -8.75
N ALA A 56 -5.52 -4.22 -8.64
CA ALA A 56 -6.44 -4.95 -7.79
C ALA A 56 -6.43 -6.46 -8.09
N ARG A 57 -6.45 -6.82 -9.37
CA ARG A 57 -6.42 -8.23 -9.79
C ARG A 57 -5.04 -8.85 -9.64
N PHE A 58 -3.99 -8.14 -10.05
CA PHE A 58 -2.62 -8.66 -10.08
C PHE A 58 -2.05 -8.87 -8.67
N ALA A 59 -2.29 -7.92 -7.77
CA ALA A 59 -1.81 -7.98 -6.39
C ALA A 59 -2.81 -8.67 -5.44
N ASP A 60 -3.92 -9.19 -5.94
CA ASP A 60 -4.98 -9.81 -5.14
C ASP A 60 -5.44 -8.89 -3.98
N LEU A 61 -5.87 -7.69 -4.35
CA LEU A 61 -6.38 -6.66 -3.45
C LEU A 61 -7.83 -6.33 -3.77
N PRO A 62 -8.67 -6.03 -2.76
CA PRO A 62 -9.96 -5.41 -3.01
C PRO A 62 -9.79 -4.10 -3.80
N LEU A 63 -10.68 -3.83 -4.75
CA LEU A 63 -10.60 -2.62 -5.57
C LEU A 63 -10.48 -1.32 -4.74
N PRO A 64 -11.26 -1.12 -3.65
CA PRO A 64 -11.09 0.08 -2.80
C PRO A 64 -9.71 0.18 -2.15
N ALA A 65 -9.06 -0.96 -1.86
CA ALA A 65 -7.71 -0.96 -1.33
C ALA A 65 -6.69 -0.56 -2.41
N ALA A 66 -6.84 -1.06 -3.64
CA ALA A 66 -6.00 -0.68 -4.76
C ALA A 66 -6.13 0.81 -5.13
N GLU A 67 -7.34 1.37 -5.06
CA GLU A 67 -7.59 2.81 -5.24
C GLU A 67 -6.81 3.64 -4.22
N ARG A 68 -6.92 3.32 -2.93
CA ARG A 68 -6.18 4.04 -1.87
C ARG A 68 -4.67 3.91 -2.00
N VAL A 69 -4.16 2.75 -2.41
CA VAL A 69 -2.73 2.56 -2.69
C VAL A 69 -2.29 3.43 -3.88
N THR A 70 -3.10 3.51 -4.93
CA THR A 70 -2.82 4.35 -6.10
C THR A 70 -2.82 5.83 -5.73
N GLU A 71 -3.78 6.29 -4.93
CA GLU A 71 -3.80 7.66 -4.42
C GLU A 71 -2.55 7.97 -3.57
N ALA A 72 -2.13 7.02 -2.72
CA ALA A 72 -0.92 7.18 -1.91
C ALA A 72 0.34 7.30 -2.78
N ALA A 73 0.46 6.48 -3.83
CA ALA A 73 1.53 6.57 -4.82
C ALA A 73 1.54 7.93 -5.53
N ALA A 74 0.39 8.38 -6.03
CA ALA A 74 0.25 9.66 -6.72
C ALA A 74 0.59 10.88 -5.83
N ARG A 75 0.41 10.77 -4.50
CA ARG A 75 0.84 11.79 -3.55
C ARG A 75 2.35 11.78 -3.32
N ALA A 76 2.96 10.60 -3.26
CA ALA A 76 4.40 10.44 -3.04
C ALA A 76 5.24 11.01 -4.19
N ASP A 77 4.75 10.94 -5.43
CA ASP A 77 5.48 11.47 -6.59
C ASP A 77 5.37 13.01 -6.74
N ARG A 78 4.55 13.68 -5.91
CA ARG A 78 4.42 15.15 -5.89
C ARG A 78 5.28 15.84 -4.83
N THR A 79 5.92 15.08 -3.95
CA THR A 79 6.78 15.56 -2.86
C THR A 79 8.25 15.31 -3.16
#